data_AF-A0A7W1P8M0-F1
#
_entry.id   AF-A0A7W1P8M0-F1
#
_cell.length_a   1.000
_cell.length_b   1.000
_cell.length_c   1.000
_cell.angle_alpha   90.00
_cell.angle_beta   90.00
_cell.angle_gamma   90.00
#
_symmetry.space_group_name_H-M   'P 1'
#
loop_
_entity.id
_entity.type
_entity.pdbx_description
1 polymer ?
#
loop_
_entity_poly.entity_id
_entity_poly.type
_entity_poly.pdbx_seq_one_letter_code
_entity_poly.pdbx_strand_id
1 'polypeptide(L)'
;MRRVERCDCWREGLSARLMEEARIPPRYRRCDLETFVTYPNEKLLGAVKLARRFAAEFPAIQKGLCLIGPPGIGKTHLAVAVLRRVILTKGARGLFYDTRDLLRVIRSTYNPLVRTAEMDILRPVMEADLLVLDDLGSEKTSEWVEETMNLIVNTRYNERRHTIFTSNYDDTPDDADPDCLKSRIGFRIHSRLHEMCEFLEFDGADYRHLPPNGGVDDLVTMWKVKPNRRTLPARAKGPIRAQLRQPAQGKGPDLGWTGGKAGS
;
A
#
# COMPACT_ATOMS: atom_id res chain seq x y z
N MET A 1 45.30 18.57 4.57
CA MET A 1 44.35 17.51 5.01
C MET A 1 44.40 16.37 4.00
N ARG A 2 44.87 15.18 4.38
CA ARG A 2 44.72 13.98 3.55
C ARG A 2 43.27 13.51 3.68
N ARG A 3 42.51 13.57 2.58
CA ARG A 3 41.14 13.06 2.51
C ARG A 3 41.22 11.54 2.45
N VAL A 4 40.77 10.87 3.51
CA VAL A 4 40.65 9.41 3.52
C VAL A 4 39.37 9.08 2.76
N GLU A 5 39.50 8.52 1.56
CA GLU A 5 38.37 8.00 0.79
C GLU A 5 38.28 6.48 0.99
N ARG A 6 37.07 5.98 1.23
CA ARG A 6 36.82 4.53 1.40
C ARG A 6 36.98 3.84 0.04
N CYS A 7 37.59 2.66 0.00
CA CYS A 7 37.68 1.85 -1.22
C CYS A 7 36.28 1.48 -1.74
N ASP A 8 36.19 1.21 -3.03
CA ASP A 8 34.97 0.67 -3.64
C ASP A 8 34.60 -0.70 -3.06
N CYS A 9 35.60 -1.49 -2.66
CA CYS A 9 35.40 -2.76 -1.94
C CYS A 9 34.55 -2.64 -0.67
N TRP A 10 34.71 -1.55 0.06
CA TRP A 10 33.96 -1.26 1.27
C TRP A 10 32.55 -0.81 0.95
N ARG A 11 32.37 -0.02 -0.13
CA ARG A 11 31.05 0.42 -0.59
C ARG A 11 30.21 -0.76 -1.07
N GLU A 12 30.81 -1.65 -1.87
CA GLU A 12 30.16 -2.88 -2.34
C GLU A 12 29.75 -3.77 -1.17
N GLY A 13 30.65 -4.00 -0.20
CA GLY A 13 30.35 -4.77 1.00
C GLY A 13 29.24 -4.16 1.86
N LEU A 14 29.23 -2.83 2.02
CA LEU A 14 28.14 -2.14 2.73
C LEU A 14 26.81 -2.30 1.99
N SER A 15 26.77 -2.02 0.69
CA SER A 15 25.55 -2.09 -0.11
C SER A 15 24.96 -3.49 -0.12
N ALA A 16 25.79 -4.54 -0.19
CA ALA A 16 25.34 -5.92 -0.11
C ALA A 16 24.67 -6.21 1.26
N ARG A 17 25.30 -5.79 2.36
CA ARG A 17 24.76 -5.95 3.72
C ARG A 17 23.43 -5.22 3.90
N LEU A 18 23.37 -3.96 3.47
CA LEU A 18 22.14 -3.16 3.55
C LEU A 18 21.02 -3.74 2.70
N MET A 19 21.33 -4.29 1.53
CA MET A 19 20.36 -4.96 0.67
C MET A 19 19.79 -6.24 1.29
N GLU A 20 20.60 -6.98 2.05
CA GLU A 20 20.15 -8.15 2.81
C GLU A 20 19.28 -7.75 4.00
N GLU A 21 19.67 -6.69 4.73
CA GLU A 21 18.91 -6.13 5.85
C GLU A 21 17.60 -5.46 5.41
N ALA A 22 17.47 -5.06 4.14
CA ALA A 22 16.30 -4.33 3.61
C ALA A 22 15.00 -5.12 3.56
N ARG A 23 15.02 -6.44 3.82
CA ARG A 23 13.84 -7.33 3.84
C ARG A 23 13.01 -7.33 2.54
N ILE A 24 13.66 -7.11 1.39
CA ILE A 24 12.99 -7.15 0.09
C ILE A 24 12.63 -8.61 -0.27
N PRO A 25 11.34 -8.93 -0.52
CA PRO A 25 10.91 -10.27 -0.91
C PRO A 25 11.62 -10.77 -2.17
N PRO A 26 11.89 -12.09 -2.30
CA PRO A 26 12.59 -12.65 -3.45
C PRO A 26 12.00 -12.26 -4.81
N ARG A 27 10.66 -12.15 -4.88
CA ARG A 27 9.94 -11.71 -6.09
C ARG A 27 10.35 -10.32 -6.58
N TYR A 28 10.75 -9.42 -5.69
CA TYR A 28 11.07 -8.03 -6.03
C TYR A 28 12.59 -7.73 -6.04
N ARG A 29 13.45 -8.75 -5.87
CA ARG A 29 14.91 -8.58 -5.87
C ARG A 29 15.50 -8.12 -7.20
N ARG A 30 14.73 -8.17 -8.29
CA ARG A 30 15.14 -7.73 -9.64
C ARG A 30 14.32 -6.53 -10.13
N CYS A 31 13.56 -5.89 -9.24
CA CYS A 31 12.79 -4.70 -9.58
C CYS A 31 13.74 -3.50 -9.61
N ASP A 32 14.01 -2.96 -10.79
CA ASP A 32 14.86 -1.79 -10.99
C ASP A 32 14.10 -0.71 -11.77
N LEU A 33 14.59 0.53 -11.71
CA LEU A 33 13.96 1.68 -12.38
C LEU A 33 14.10 1.59 -13.91
N GLU A 34 15.10 0.84 -14.38
CA GLU A 34 15.37 0.52 -15.78
C GLU A 34 14.49 -0.60 -16.30
N THR A 35 14.13 -1.57 -15.45
CA THR A 35 13.32 -2.74 -15.85
C THR A 35 11.83 -2.49 -15.75
N PHE A 36 11.41 -1.33 -15.22
CA PHE A 36 10.01 -0.96 -15.16
C PHE A 36 9.47 -0.64 -16.56
N VAL A 37 8.60 -1.52 -17.06
CA VAL A 37 7.96 -1.36 -18.37
C VAL A 37 7.01 -0.17 -18.33
N THR A 38 7.18 0.77 -19.25
CA THR A 38 6.27 1.92 -19.42
C THR A 38 5.59 1.88 -20.77
N TYR A 39 4.50 2.62 -20.89
CA TYR A 39 3.75 2.82 -22.12
C TYR A 39 3.21 4.25 -22.15
N PRO A 40 2.63 4.73 -23.27
CA PRO A 40 2.14 6.11 -23.44
C PRO A 40 0.95 6.46 -22.54
N ASN A 41 1.20 6.57 -21.24
CA ASN A 41 0.27 6.95 -20.19
C ASN A 41 0.94 8.03 -19.35
N GLU A 42 0.41 9.24 -19.42
CA GLU A 42 1.03 10.43 -18.82
C GLU A 42 1.16 10.31 -17.30
N LYS A 43 0.15 9.75 -16.61
CA LYS A 43 0.19 9.53 -15.16
C LYS A 43 1.32 8.56 -14.79
N LEU A 44 1.42 7.45 -15.52
CA LEU A 44 2.47 6.45 -15.29
C LEU A 44 3.87 7.03 -15.55
N LEU A 45 4.05 7.73 -16.67
CA LEU A 45 5.33 8.35 -17.04
C LEU A 45 5.73 9.44 -16.03
N GLY A 46 4.76 10.25 -15.56
CA GLY A 46 4.95 11.24 -14.51
C GLY A 46 5.40 10.60 -13.19
N ALA A 47 4.72 9.55 -12.75
CA ALA A 47 5.06 8.82 -11.53
C ALA A 47 6.47 8.21 -11.60
N VAL A 48 6.84 7.59 -12.73
CA VAL A 48 8.19 7.03 -12.93
C VAL A 48 9.25 8.14 -12.94
N LYS A 49 8.97 9.29 -13.55
CA LYS A 49 9.87 10.44 -13.54
C LYS A 49 10.12 10.96 -12.12
N LEU A 50 9.06 11.10 -11.32
CA LEU A 50 9.16 11.54 -9.93
C LEU A 50 9.89 10.52 -9.05
N ALA A 51 9.63 9.22 -9.23
CA ALA A 51 10.36 8.15 -8.55
C ALA A 51 11.86 8.14 -8.90
N ARG A 52 12.22 8.35 -10.17
CA ARG A 52 13.63 8.49 -10.58
C ARG A 52 14.28 9.70 -9.94
N ARG A 53 13.59 10.83 -9.92
CA ARG A 53 14.04 12.06 -9.26
C ARG A 53 14.26 11.85 -7.77
N PHE A 54 13.31 11.21 -7.09
CA PHE A 54 13.40 10.87 -5.67
C PHE A 54 14.69 10.10 -5.38
N ALA A 55 14.96 9.03 -6.13
CA ALA A 55 16.14 8.20 -5.91
C ALA A 55 17.46 8.95 -6.20
N ALA A 56 17.46 9.83 -7.21
CA ALA A 56 18.63 10.63 -7.57
C ALA A 56 18.96 11.72 -6.54
N GLU A 57 17.94 12.41 -6.04
CA GLU A 57 18.08 13.56 -5.12
C GLU A 57 18.12 13.16 -3.64
N PHE A 58 17.88 11.89 -3.29
CA PHE A 58 17.98 11.41 -1.91
C PHE A 58 19.37 11.70 -1.28
N PRO A 59 19.45 12.19 -0.02
CA PRO A 59 18.34 12.50 0.92
C PRO A 59 17.84 13.96 0.88
N ALA A 60 18.25 14.77 -0.10
CA ALA A 60 17.95 16.20 -0.15
C ALA A 60 16.48 16.54 -0.50
N ILE A 61 15.72 15.54 -0.92
CA ILE A 61 14.27 15.64 -1.13
C ILE A 61 13.52 15.95 0.17
N GLN A 62 12.42 16.70 0.08
CA GLN A 62 11.65 17.07 1.28
C GLN A 62 10.54 16.08 1.64
N LYS A 63 9.99 15.37 0.66
CA LYS A 63 8.82 14.51 0.82
C LYS A 63 9.11 13.07 0.43
N GLY A 64 8.43 12.15 1.11
CA GLY A 64 8.21 10.76 0.73
C GLY A 64 7.35 10.63 -0.53
N LEU A 65 6.97 9.38 -0.87
CA LEU A 65 6.04 9.10 -1.96
C LEU A 65 4.83 8.33 -1.42
N CYS A 66 3.63 8.61 -1.95
CA CYS A 66 2.44 7.81 -1.71
C CYS A 66 1.91 7.33 -3.05
N LEU A 67 2.14 6.06 -3.39
CA LEU A 67 1.73 5.45 -4.66
C LEU A 67 0.33 4.86 -4.47
N ILE A 68 -0.69 5.46 -5.10
CA ILE A 68 -2.08 5.01 -4.98
C ILE A 68 -2.62 4.54 -6.33
N GLY A 69 -3.54 3.59 -6.35
CA GLY A 69 -4.23 3.15 -7.57
C GLY A 69 -4.53 1.66 -7.59
N PRO A 70 -5.13 1.13 -8.67
CA PRO A 70 -5.52 -0.28 -8.77
C PRO A 70 -4.39 -1.30 -8.50
N PRO A 71 -4.73 -2.53 -8.07
CA PRO A 71 -3.72 -3.58 -7.93
C PRO A 71 -3.10 -3.94 -9.29
N GLY A 72 -1.85 -4.42 -9.25
CA GLY A 72 -1.21 -5.00 -10.44
C GLY A 72 -0.60 -4.02 -11.45
N ILE A 73 -0.73 -2.71 -11.22
CA ILE A 73 -0.18 -1.66 -12.10
C ILE A 73 1.27 -1.23 -11.76
N GLY A 74 1.98 -2.00 -10.93
CA GLY A 74 3.42 -1.81 -10.71
C GLY A 74 3.85 -0.89 -9.54
N LYS A 75 2.93 -0.48 -8.66
CA LYS A 75 3.25 0.39 -7.49
C LYS A 75 4.36 -0.17 -6.60
N THR A 76 4.22 -1.43 -6.14
CA THR A 76 5.22 -2.11 -5.31
C THR A 76 6.55 -2.25 -6.04
N HIS A 77 6.53 -2.56 -7.35
CA HIS A 77 7.76 -2.63 -8.14
C HIS A 77 8.48 -1.29 -8.10
N LEU A 78 7.78 -0.18 -8.35
CA LEU A 78 8.40 1.14 -8.37
C LEU A 78 8.93 1.54 -7.00
N ALA A 79 8.17 1.28 -5.92
CA ALA A 79 8.62 1.53 -4.55
C ALA A 79 9.91 0.76 -4.22
N VAL A 80 9.96 -0.53 -4.54
CA VAL A 80 11.15 -1.37 -4.32
C VAL A 80 12.32 -0.93 -5.22
N ALA A 81 12.06 -0.55 -6.46
CA ALA A 81 13.08 -0.05 -7.38
C ALA A 81 13.75 1.24 -6.85
N VAL A 82 12.95 2.17 -6.31
CA VAL A 82 13.45 3.37 -5.63
C VAL A 82 14.27 3.00 -4.41
N LEU A 83 13.74 2.15 -3.53
CA LEU A 83 14.44 1.68 -2.32
C LEU A 83 15.82 1.10 -2.65
N ARG A 84 15.86 0.18 -3.63
CA ARG A 84 17.10 -0.45 -4.10
C ARG A 84 18.07 0.58 -4.63
N ARG A 85 17.62 1.48 -5.51
CA ARG A 85 18.48 2.52 -6.08
C ARG A 85 19.10 3.39 -4.98
N VAL A 86 18.32 3.76 -3.97
CA VAL A 86 18.79 4.55 -2.83
C VAL A 86 19.82 3.78 -2.01
N ILE A 87 19.57 2.52 -1.67
CA ILE A 87 20.54 1.68 -0.93
C ILE A 87 21.85 1.55 -1.71
N LEU A 88 21.78 1.25 -3.01
CA LEU A 88 22.94 1.00 -3.84
C LEU A 88 23.77 2.25 -4.13
N THR A 89 23.13 3.40 -4.36
CA THR A 89 23.83 4.62 -4.79
C THR A 89 24.14 5.59 -3.66
N LYS A 90 23.36 5.54 -2.57
CA LYS A 90 23.49 6.46 -1.42
C LYS A 90 24.01 5.76 -0.16
N GLY A 91 24.02 4.43 -0.13
CA GLY A 91 24.42 3.66 1.06
C GLY A 91 23.50 3.89 2.27
N ALA A 92 22.25 4.28 2.01
CA ALA A 92 21.27 4.58 3.04
C ALA A 92 20.62 3.29 3.57
N ARG A 93 20.26 3.29 4.85
CA ARG A 93 19.58 2.17 5.49
C ARG A 93 18.11 2.15 5.06
N GLY A 94 17.80 1.28 4.10
CA GLY A 94 16.45 1.07 3.59
C GLY A 94 15.77 -0.15 4.21
N LEU A 95 14.44 -0.09 4.41
CA LEU A 95 13.62 -1.24 4.83
C LEU A 95 12.36 -1.35 3.98
N PHE A 96 11.95 -2.59 3.69
CA PHE A 96 10.67 -2.92 3.07
C PHE A 96 9.82 -3.77 4.02
N TYR A 97 8.54 -3.44 4.12
CA TYR A 97 7.54 -4.26 4.77
C TYR A 97 6.20 -4.22 4.00
N ASP A 98 5.53 -5.37 3.87
CA ASP A 98 4.08 -5.38 3.72
C ASP A 98 3.45 -4.96 5.06
N THR A 99 2.48 -4.06 5.03
CA THR A 99 1.89 -3.48 6.24
C THR A 99 1.29 -4.55 7.15
N ARG A 100 0.63 -5.58 6.60
CA ARG A 100 0.04 -6.68 7.38
C ARG A 100 1.11 -7.57 7.98
N ASP A 101 2.18 -7.86 7.23
CA ASP A 101 3.31 -8.64 7.73
C ASP A 101 4.04 -7.91 8.86
N LEU A 102 4.25 -6.59 8.76
CA LEU A 102 4.83 -5.78 9.83
C LEU A 102 3.99 -5.85 11.10
N LEU A 103 2.68 -5.60 10.98
CA LEU A 103 1.75 -5.70 12.11
C LEU A 103 1.76 -7.11 12.71
N ARG A 104 1.80 -8.17 11.88
CA ARG A 104 1.90 -9.54 12.38
C ARG A 104 3.18 -9.77 13.18
N VAL A 105 4.32 -9.28 12.70
CA VAL A 105 5.62 -9.42 13.39
C VAL A 105 5.58 -8.69 14.74
N ILE A 106 5.12 -7.44 14.78
CA ILE A 106 4.99 -6.67 16.04
C ILE A 106 4.05 -7.38 17.02
N ARG A 107 2.90 -7.88 16.53
CA ARG A 107 1.96 -8.62 17.37
C ARG A 107 2.54 -9.93 17.88
N SER A 108 3.37 -10.62 17.10
CA SER A 108 4.00 -11.87 17.51
C SER A 108 5.06 -11.67 18.60
N THR A 109 5.64 -10.47 18.71
CA THR A 109 6.57 -10.10 19.79
C THR A 109 5.88 -9.78 21.11
N TYR A 110 4.55 -9.75 21.14
CA TYR A 110 3.75 -9.51 22.34
C TYR A 110 3.75 -10.75 23.26
N ASN A 111 4.88 -10.99 23.92
CA ASN A 111 4.93 -11.84 25.10
C ASN A 111 4.78 -10.92 26.33
N PRO A 112 3.73 -11.08 27.17
CA PRO A 112 3.49 -10.20 28.32
C PRO A 112 4.65 -10.12 29.32
N LEU A 113 5.63 -11.02 29.23
CA LEU A 113 6.81 -11.04 30.10
C LEU A 113 8.00 -10.20 29.61
N VAL A 114 8.02 -9.74 28.35
CA VAL A 114 9.22 -9.09 27.76
C VAL A 114 8.84 -7.92 26.83
N ARG A 115 8.62 -6.73 27.40
CA ARG A 115 8.37 -5.48 26.63
C ARG A 115 9.52 -5.07 25.71
N THR A 116 10.74 -5.53 25.97
CA THR A 116 11.93 -5.22 25.17
C THR A 116 11.84 -5.72 23.74
N ALA A 117 11.17 -6.86 23.50
CA ALA A 117 11.14 -7.51 22.19
C ALA A 117 10.37 -6.74 21.10
N GLU A 118 9.36 -5.94 21.50
CA GLU A 118 8.58 -5.13 20.55
C GLU A 118 9.41 -3.97 20.00
N MET A 119 10.12 -3.27 20.89
CA MET A 119 10.97 -2.14 20.53
C MET A 119 12.12 -2.54 19.62
N ASP A 120 12.60 -3.79 19.72
CA ASP A 120 13.63 -4.33 18.84
C ASP A 120 13.17 -4.41 17.37
N ILE A 121 11.86 -4.53 17.11
CA ILE A 121 11.28 -4.51 15.76
C ILE A 121 10.89 -3.09 15.34
N LEU A 122 10.25 -2.34 16.23
CA LEU A 122 9.78 -0.98 15.94
C LEU A 122 10.93 -0.01 15.68
N ARG A 123 12.02 -0.09 16.46
CA ARG A 123 13.13 0.86 16.36
C ARG A 123 13.77 0.85 14.96
N PRO A 124 14.17 -0.29 14.37
CA PRO A 124 14.63 -0.33 12.98
C PRO A 124 13.67 0.31 11.98
N VAL A 125 12.36 0.09 12.14
CA VAL A 125 11.33 0.63 11.24
C VAL A 125 11.20 2.14 11.39
N MET A 126 11.24 2.65 12.62
CA MET A 126 11.17 4.08 12.89
C MET A 126 12.45 4.81 12.47
N GLU A 127 13.62 4.20 12.66
CA GLU A 127 14.94 4.83 12.43
C GLU A 127 15.53 4.61 11.02
N ALA A 128 14.93 3.78 10.17
CA ALA A 128 15.43 3.60 8.80
C ALA A 128 15.41 4.93 8.03
N ASP A 129 16.45 5.17 7.24
CA ASP A 129 16.59 6.37 6.40
C ASP A 129 15.47 6.41 5.34
N LEU A 130 15.14 5.25 4.79
CA LEU A 130 14.03 5.08 3.86
C LEU A 130 13.21 3.83 4.22
N LEU A 131 11.91 4.02 4.45
CA LEU A 131 10.98 2.93 4.73
C LEU A 131 9.99 2.80 3.57
N VAL A 132 9.78 1.58 3.08
CA VAL A 132 8.67 1.24 2.19
C VAL A 132 7.63 0.45 2.99
N LEU A 133 6.40 0.97 3.02
CA LEU A 133 5.22 0.29 3.55
C LEU A 133 4.27 -0.03 2.40
N ASP A 134 4.19 -1.31 2.06
CA ASP A 134 3.40 -1.83 0.95
C ASP A 134 1.98 -2.19 1.41
N ASP A 135 1.01 -2.02 0.50
CA ASP A 135 -0.40 -2.38 0.66
C ASP A 135 -1.09 -1.76 1.89
N LEU A 136 -0.82 -0.48 2.15
CA LEU A 136 -1.44 0.30 3.23
C LEU A 136 -2.97 0.35 3.10
N GLY A 137 -3.68 0.15 4.22
CA GLY A 137 -5.14 0.19 4.32
C GLY A 137 -5.82 -1.14 3.99
N SER A 138 -5.06 -2.17 3.59
CA SER A 138 -5.57 -3.52 3.29
C SER A 138 -5.77 -4.39 4.54
N GLU A 139 -5.23 -3.95 5.67
CA GLU A 139 -5.38 -4.53 6.98
C GLU A 139 -6.80 -4.35 7.54
N LYS A 140 -7.19 -5.25 8.46
CA LYS A 140 -8.43 -5.06 9.21
C LYS A 140 -8.21 -3.95 10.23
N THR A 141 -9.07 -2.95 10.21
CA THR A 141 -9.06 -1.86 11.18
C THR A 141 -9.36 -2.41 12.58
N SER A 142 -8.43 -2.18 13.50
CA SER A 142 -8.61 -2.39 14.95
C SER A 142 -7.87 -1.29 15.69
N GLU A 143 -8.30 -0.96 16.90
CA GLU A 143 -7.67 0.08 17.73
C GLU A 143 -6.15 -0.10 17.83
N TRP A 144 -5.67 -1.31 18.13
CA TRP A 144 -4.24 -1.62 18.18
C TRP A 144 -3.48 -1.36 16.85
N VAL A 145 -4.12 -1.62 15.70
CA VAL A 145 -3.53 -1.36 14.38
C VAL A 145 -3.41 0.14 14.15
N GLU A 146 -4.49 0.88 14.45
CA GLU A 146 -4.50 2.33 14.34
C GLU A 146 -3.44 2.97 15.26
N GLU A 147 -3.33 2.52 16.51
CA GLU A 147 -2.31 3.00 17.45
C GLU A 147 -0.89 2.72 16.96
N THR A 148 -0.62 1.49 16.53
CA THR A 148 0.71 1.07 16.07
C THR A 148 1.11 1.83 14.80
N MET A 149 0.20 1.96 13.84
CA MET A 149 0.47 2.70 12.60
C MET A 149 0.62 4.19 12.85
N ASN A 150 -0.20 4.78 13.74
CA ASN A 150 -0.03 6.16 14.16
C ASN A 150 1.34 6.38 14.82
N LEU A 151 1.80 5.46 15.68
CA LEU A 151 3.12 5.56 16.30
C LEU A 151 4.23 5.59 15.24
N ILE A 152 4.24 4.63 14.31
CA ILE A 152 5.26 4.55 13.26
C ILE A 152 5.26 5.80 12.39
N VAL A 153 4.09 6.20 11.87
CA VAL A 153 3.96 7.34 10.96
C VAL A 153 4.29 8.65 11.68
N ASN A 154 3.83 8.85 12.91
CA ASN A 154 4.09 10.05 13.70
C ASN A 154 5.59 10.20 14.01
N THR A 155 6.26 9.14 14.47
CA THR A 155 7.70 9.19 14.76
C THR A 155 8.50 9.55 13.52
N ARG A 156 8.22 8.90 12.40
CA ARG A 156 8.92 9.18 11.13
C ARG A 156 8.62 10.57 10.59
N TYR A 157 7.39 11.05 10.74
CA TYR A 157 7.00 12.42 10.39
C TYR A 157 7.78 13.45 11.22
N ASN A 158 7.82 13.30 12.55
CA ASN A 158 8.51 14.24 13.45
C ASN A 158 10.02 14.27 13.20
N GLU A 159 10.61 13.13 12.87
CA GLU A 159 12.04 13.02 12.52
C GLU A 159 12.34 13.34 11.05
N ARG A 160 11.33 13.74 10.26
CA ARG A 160 11.44 14.04 8.81
C ARG A 160 12.08 12.92 8.01
N ARG A 161 11.78 11.66 8.35
CA ARG A 161 12.30 10.48 7.67
C ARG A 161 11.44 10.12 6.46
N HIS A 162 12.10 9.88 5.33
CA HIS A 162 11.43 9.57 4.07
C HIS A 162 10.72 8.21 4.14
N THR A 163 9.47 8.20 3.69
CA THR A 163 8.65 6.99 3.66
C THR A 163 7.96 6.89 2.32
N ILE A 164 7.94 5.70 1.74
CA ILE A 164 7.20 5.37 0.53
C ILE A 164 6.05 4.47 0.95
N PHE A 165 4.83 4.90 0.65
CA PHE A 165 3.62 4.11 0.87
C PHE A 165 3.09 3.60 -0.46
N THR A 166 2.50 2.41 -0.46
CA THR A 166 1.65 1.95 -1.58
C THR A 166 0.26 1.64 -1.05
N SER A 167 -0.78 1.96 -1.82
CA SER A 167 -2.16 1.65 -1.46
C SER A 167 -3.01 1.30 -2.68
N ASN A 168 -3.95 0.38 -2.51
CA ASN A 168 -4.96 0.04 -3.52
C ASN A 168 -6.25 0.87 -3.40
N TYR A 169 -6.33 1.73 -2.39
CA TYR A 169 -7.46 2.60 -2.12
C TYR A 169 -7.23 3.98 -2.72
N ASP A 170 -8.32 4.60 -3.16
CA ASP A 170 -8.25 5.94 -3.72
C ASP A 170 -8.20 6.99 -2.62
N ASP A 171 -7.57 8.12 -2.93
CA ASP A 171 -7.61 9.31 -2.11
C ASP A 171 -8.77 10.21 -2.57
N THR A 172 -10.00 9.82 -2.24
CA THR A 172 -11.20 10.60 -2.58
C THR A 172 -11.59 11.55 -1.43
N PRO A 173 -12.16 12.73 -1.75
CA PRO A 173 -12.63 13.66 -0.72
C PRO A 173 -13.93 13.20 -0.03
N ASP A 174 -14.56 12.12 -0.51
CA ASP A 174 -15.77 11.57 0.10
C ASP A 174 -15.42 10.63 1.26
N ASP A 175 -15.46 11.17 2.48
CA ASP A 175 -15.21 10.44 3.72
C ASP A 175 -16.22 9.30 3.98
N ALA A 176 -17.36 9.29 3.30
CA ALA A 176 -18.38 8.26 3.45
C ALA A 176 -18.12 7.00 2.62
N ASP A 177 -17.14 7.04 1.70
CA ASP A 177 -16.76 5.88 0.90
C ASP A 177 -15.85 4.93 1.73
N PRO A 178 -16.29 3.69 2.02
CA PRO A 178 -15.46 2.71 2.72
C PRO A 178 -14.22 2.26 1.94
N ASP A 179 -14.16 2.54 0.63
CA ASP A 179 -13.01 2.29 -0.22
C ASP A 179 -12.10 3.52 -0.39
N CYS A 180 -12.39 4.62 0.32
CA CYS A 180 -11.47 5.74 0.47
C CYS A 180 -10.31 5.38 1.43
N LEU A 181 -9.09 5.77 1.05
CA LEU A 181 -7.88 5.58 1.84
C LEU A 181 -8.03 6.17 3.25
N LYS A 182 -8.60 7.37 3.37
CA LYS A 182 -8.81 8.06 4.64
C LYS A 182 -9.69 7.26 5.61
N SER A 183 -10.71 6.58 5.10
CA SER A 183 -11.58 5.71 5.89
C SER A 183 -10.82 4.49 6.45
N ARG A 184 -9.85 3.98 5.69
CA ARG A 184 -9.03 2.81 6.07
C ARG A 184 -7.94 3.13 7.09
N ILE A 185 -7.23 4.23 6.92
CA ILE A 185 -6.05 4.57 7.75
C ILE A 185 -6.36 5.57 8.87
N GLY A 186 -7.55 6.17 8.85
CA GLY A 186 -7.97 7.19 9.79
C GLY A 186 -7.42 8.59 9.45
N PHE A 187 -8.12 9.60 9.97
CA PHE A 187 -7.87 11.02 9.69
C PHE A 187 -6.44 11.47 9.99
N ARG A 188 -5.87 11.02 11.12
CA ARG A 188 -4.54 11.49 11.59
C ARG A 188 -3.41 11.01 10.68
N ILE A 189 -3.45 9.73 10.28
CA ILE A 189 -2.44 9.15 9.38
C ILE A 189 -2.57 9.80 8.01
N HIS A 190 -3.80 9.89 7.48
CA HIS A 190 -4.09 10.53 6.20
C HIS A 190 -3.55 11.96 6.11
N SER A 191 -3.82 12.78 7.14
CA SER A 191 -3.31 14.16 7.23
C SER A 191 -1.77 14.22 7.18
N ARG A 192 -1.08 13.35 7.93
CA ARG A 192 0.39 13.29 7.90
C ARG A 192 0.94 12.86 6.55
N LEU A 193 0.30 11.89 5.90
CA LEU A 193 0.68 11.43 4.58
C LEU A 193 0.63 12.59 3.56
N HIS A 194 -0.42 13.41 3.56
CA HIS A 194 -0.51 14.57 2.65
C HIS A 194 0.60 15.59 2.83
N GLU A 195 1.05 15.79 4.07
CA GLU A 195 2.14 16.71 4.34
C GLU A 195 3.50 16.10 3.97
N MET A 196 3.76 14.87 4.40
CA MET A 196 5.07 14.24 4.29
C MET A 196 5.33 13.54 2.96
N CYS A 197 4.32 13.27 2.14
CA CYS A 197 4.46 12.56 0.87
C CYS A 197 3.93 13.36 -0.32
N GLU A 198 4.50 13.10 -1.48
CA GLU A 198 3.91 13.45 -2.77
C GLU A 198 3.02 12.28 -3.24
N PHE A 199 1.74 12.57 -3.51
CA PHE A 199 0.78 11.56 -3.95
C PHE A 199 0.93 11.33 -5.45
N LEU A 200 1.19 10.08 -5.82
CA LEU A 200 1.33 9.63 -7.19
C LEU A 200 0.18 8.68 -7.49
N GLU A 201 -0.81 9.17 -8.23
CA GLU A 201 -1.89 8.36 -8.75
C GLU A 201 -1.44 7.54 -9.93
N PHE A 202 -1.46 6.22 -9.75
CA PHE A 202 -1.27 5.27 -10.82
C PHE A 202 -2.62 4.99 -11.48
N ASP A 203 -2.61 5.15 -12.79
CA ASP A 203 -3.60 4.53 -13.64
C ASP A 203 -2.90 3.62 -14.65
N GLY A 204 -3.50 2.48 -14.98
CA GLY A 204 -2.92 1.58 -15.96
C GLY A 204 -3.58 0.22 -16.11
N ALA A 205 -3.10 -0.53 -17.11
CA ALA A 205 -3.34 -1.96 -17.25
C ALA A 205 -2.64 -2.75 -16.14
N ASP A 206 -3.27 -3.84 -15.72
CA ASP A 206 -2.68 -4.78 -14.78
C ASP A 206 -1.62 -5.64 -15.48
N TYR A 207 -0.35 -5.43 -15.12
CA TYR A 207 0.79 -6.18 -15.67
C TYR A 207 0.71 -7.69 -15.39
N ARG A 208 -0.07 -8.11 -14.39
CA ARG A 208 -0.24 -9.53 -14.03
C ARG A 208 -1.11 -10.30 -15.02
N HIS A 209 -1.89 -9.58 -15.84
CA HIS A 209 -2.74 -10.16 -16.89
C HIS A 209 -2.12 -10.08 -18.29
N LEU A 210 -0.87 -9.59 -18.39
CA LEU A 210 -0.14 -9.58 -19.65
C LEU A 210 0.08 -11.02 -20.14
N PRO A 211 -0.28 -11.37 -21.39
CA PRO A 211 0.01 -12.69 -21.92
C PRO A 211 1.53 -12.96 -21.94
N PRO A 212 1.96 -14.23 -21.97
CA PRO A 212 3.39 -14.59 -21.92
C PRO A 212 4.27 -13.94 -22.99
N ASN A 213 3.69 -13.63 -24.16
CA ASN A 213 4.34 -12.93 -25.27
C ASN A 213 3.81 -11.50 -25.47
N GLY A 214 3.10 -10.97 -24.46
CA GLY A 214 2.46 -9.67 -24.52
C GLY A 214 3.49 -8.55 -24.45
N GLY A 215 3.31 -7.53 -25.29
CA GLY A 215 4.17 -6.37 -25.37
C GLY A 215 3.54 -5.10 -24.79
N VAL A 216 4.20 -3.98 -25.05
CA VAL A 216 3.70 -2.64 -24.71
C VAL A 216 2.35 -2.36 -25.38
N ASP A 217 2.15 -2.83 -26.62
CA ASP A 217 0.90 -2.62 -27.36
C ASP A 217 -0.30 -3.34 -26.71
N ASP A 218 -0.07 -4.51 -26.12
CA ASP A 218 -1.09 -5.23 -25.36
C ASP A 218 -1.47 -4.47 -24.09
N LEU A 219 -0.48 -3.91 -23.36
CA LEU A 219 -0.74 -3.08 -22.19
C LEU A 219 -1.55 -1.84 -22.54
N VAL A 220 -1.24 -1.17 -23.66
CA VAL A 220 -2.00 -0.02 -24.15
C VAL A 220 -3.44 -0.43 -24.48
N THR A 221 -3.61 -1.58 -25.13
CA THR A 221 -4.93 -2.12 -25.48
C THR A 221 -5.73 -2.44 -24.22
N MET A 222 -5.15 -3.17 -23.27
CA MET A 222 -5.79 -3.50 -21.99
C MET A 222 -6.18 -2.26 -21.19
N TRP A 223 -5.33 -1.22 -21.17
CA TRP A 223 -5.63 0.03 -20.49
C TRP A 223 -6.80 0.78 -21.15
N LYS A 224 -6.85 0.81 -22.49
CA LYS A 224 -7.94 1.44 -23.25
C LYS A 224 -9.27 0.69 -23.13
N VAL A 225 -9.22 -0.64 -22.97
CA VAL A 225 -10.40 -1.52 -22.91
C VAL A 225 -11.06 -1.56 -21.52
N LYS A 226 -10.60 -0.75 -20.56
CA LYS A 226 -11.10 -0.71 -19.17
C LYS A 226 -12.61 -0.98 -19.06
N PRO A 227 -13.03 -2.12 -18.46
CA PRO A 227 -14.41 -2.26 -18.05
C PRO A 227 -14.68 -1.16 -17.02
N ASN A 228 -15.81 -0.47 -17.17
CA ASN A 228 -16.28 0.54 -16.23
C ASN A 228 -16.03 0.03 -14.81
N ARG A 229 -15.21 0.77 -14.05
CA ARG A 229 -14.87 0.50 -12.66
C ARG A 229 -16.18 0.08 -11.99
N ARG A 230 -16.26 -1.13 -11.43
CA ARG A 230 -17.47 -1.66 -10.80
C ARG A 230 -18.02 -0.61 -9.85
N THR A 231 -18.93 0.22 -10.33
CA THR A 231 -19.83 1.00 -9.51
C THR A 231 -20.73 -0.08 -8.93
N LEU A 232 -20.45 -0.47 -7.69
CA LEU A 232 -21.48 -1.14 -6.91
C LEU A 232 -22.72 -0.24 -7.04
N PRO A 233 -23.89 -0.79 -7.39
CA PRO A 233 -25.09 0.02 -7.50
C PRO A 233 -25.22 0.84 -6.21
N ALA A 234 -25.46 2.14 -6.35
CA ALA A 234 -25.59 3.04 -5.21
C ALA A 234 -26.53 2.39 -4.19
N ARG A 235 -26.07 2.20 -2.95
CA ARG A 235 -26.92 1.69 -1.87
C ARG A 235 -28.19 2.52 -1.86
N ALA A 236 -29.35 1.86 -2.00
CA ALA A 236 -30.64 2.52 -1.94
C ALA A 236 -30.71 3.36 -0.66
N LYS A 237 -30.80 4.69 -0.80
CA LYS A 237 -30.97 5.60 0.34
C LYS A 237 -32.42 5.52 0.81
N GLY A 238 -32.70 4.55 1.67
CA GLY A 238 -33.96 4.46 2.41
C GLY A 238 -34.20 3.06 2.97
N PRO A 239 -34.80 2.93 4.16
CA PRO A 239 -35.30 1.63 4.60
C PRO A 239 -36.34 1.16 3.59
N ILE A 240 -36.16 -0.05 3.05
CA ILE A 240 -37.21 -0.72 2.29
C ILE A 240 -38.35 -0.98 3.28
N ARG A 241 -39.32 -0.07 3.33
CA ARG A 241 -40.59 -0.32 4.00
C ARG A 241 -41.27 -1.42 3.22
N ALA A 242 -41.23 -2.65 3.74
CA ALA A 242 -42.12 -3.71 3.31
C ALA A 242 -43.56 -3.22 3.52
N GLN A 243 -44.22 -2.77 2.46
CA GLN A 243 -45.66 -2.50 2.51
C GLN A 243 -46.35 -3.86 2.53
N LEU A 244 -46.86 -4.25 3.70
CA LEU A 244 -47.87 -5.29 3.80
C LEU A 244 -49.07 -4.84 2.96
N ARG A 245 -49.29 -5.56 1.86
CA ARG A 245 -50.46 -5.40 1.00
C ARG A 245 -51.69 -5.63 1.88
N GLN A 246 -52.47 -4.57 2.13
CA GLN A 246 -53.72 -4.72 2.88
C GLN A 246 -54.61 -5.73 2.15
N PRO A 247 -55.19 -6.72 2.85
CA PRO A 247 -56.11 -7.64 2.22
C PRO A 247 -57.33 -6.84 1.75
N ALA A 248 -57.59 -6.90 0.45
CA ALA A 248 -58.90 -6.57 -0.09
C ALA A 248 -59.95 -7.38 0.67
N GLN A 249 -61.01 -6.70 1.11
CA GLN A 249 -62.14 -7.32 1.80
C GLN A 249 -62.57 -8.60 1.07
N GLY A 250 -62.55 -9.72 1.82
CA GLY A 250 -63.17 -10.98 1.40
C GLY A 250 -62.20 -12.06 0.93
N LYS A 251 -61.43 -12.63 1.87
CA LYS A 251 -61.15 -14.08 2.07
C LYS A 251 -59.92 -14.22 2.98
N GLY A 252 -60.09 -14.91 4.11
CA GLY A 252 -59.02 -15.15 5.08
C GLY A 252 -57.90 -16.03 4.50
N PRO A 253 -56.64 -15.85 4.92
CA PRO A 253 -55.54 -16.67 4.43
C PRO A 253 -55.47 -18.00 5.20
N ASP A 254 -55.68 -19.10 4.48
CA ASP A 254 -55.33 -20.46 4.92
C ASP A 254 -53.82 -20.57 5.15
N LEU A 255 -53.43 -20.76 6.40
CA LEU A 255 -52.06 -21.08 6.79
C LEU A 255 -51.84 -22.58 6.61
N GLY A 256 -51.36 -22.98 5.43
CA GLY A 256 -50.90 -24.34 5.13
C GLY A 256 -49.64 -24.71 5.90
N TRP A 257 -49.79 -25.09 7.17
CA TRP A 257 -48.77 -25.77 7.96
C TRP A 257 -48.66 -27.23 7.51
N THR A 258 -47.51 -27.65 6.99
CA THR A 258 -47.19 -29.07 6.81
C THR A 258 -46.19 -29.48 7.90
N GLY A 259 -46.73 -29.98 9.01
CA GLY A 259 -45.94 -30.50 10.12
C GLY A 259 -45.12 -31.73 9.73
N GLY A 260 -43.83 -31.72 10.08
CA GLY A 260 -42.95 -32.88 9.99
C GLY A 260 -43.29 -33.92 11.06
N LYS A 261 -43.36 -35.19 10.66
CA LYS A 261 -43.45 -36.34 11.57
C LYS A 261 -42.07 -36.69 12.10
N ALA A 262 -41.90 -36.67 13.42
CA ALA A 262 -40.82 -37.34 14.12
C ALA A 262 -41.15 -38.84 14.23
N GLY A 263 -40.22 -39.70 13.85
CA GLY A 263 -40.27 -41.15 14.09
C GLY A 263 -39.52 -41.49 15.38
N SER A 264 -40.12 -42.36 16.19
CA SER A 264 -39.49 -43.12 17.26
C SER A 264 -38.71 -44.32 16.71
#